data_AF-A0A7K0BKC5-F1
#
_entry.id   AF-A0A7K0BKC5-F1
#
_cell.length_a   1.000
_cell.length_b   1.000
_cell.length_c   1.000
_cell.angle_alpha   90.00
_cell.angle_beta   90.00
_cell.angle_gamma   90.00
#
_symmetry.space_group_name_H-M   'P 1'
#
loop_
_entity.id
_entity.type
_entity.pdbx_description
1 polymer ?
#
loop_
_entity_poly.entity_id
_entity_poly.type
_entity_poly.pdbx_seq_one_letter_code
_entity_poly.pdbx_strand_id
1 'polypeptide(L)'
;MSNLPIQFTDKVNSAELLAIMQQFGEHTYVDAELINKLRDALNELHARTADTRIVENTGLEIVGTDIIINELWKWLILSVLYTNNSEITIPITLSTEGKQKLCYLCANQENGFELVYGPESDTNPSAPTIENNLLPVTFFLVTDGTVGTPAEPIVGNVYKKKSESLGYGDPYLSGTNAVIQLRPEGNSRYAFSNPGLISIDGFGLSLISGNPSAEVPYDGKDLFVENTGTTPITLLHDGAGTANSKFFFLDETDLIIPPAGKVCLKYGNSYSELLFKNWDNTKLDKSTTPDSVYTTDASGNQEMIPKSSFRQTFNQSTWSFSDFYYDNLLQPPFIGAAISGGSRTNGTFSDSGSDYTGCHILMSGTTANGGYRFTDTSNPIYTGLRSRKGLTFFGIFKLMSNSDARDRQIRIGFHSSTTSTAQANGVYLEILGSEASFKARDLNVESSSASVTLSSNGISSPGDDYKVLIEYIDNYEVRCKLIDYFGVVVLDVTHTTNVPVNGRRFGCGLTATITTAGANHQIMTIDYMGIGREKPNFLNEF
;
A
#
# COMPACT_ATOMS: atom_id res chain seq x y z
N MET A 1 -11.86 -34.23 -31.97
CA MET A 1 -12.69 -34.20 -30.74
C MET A 1 -13.98 -33.46 -31.05
N SER A 2 -14.94 -34.09 -31.73
CA SER A 2 -16.02 -33.35 -32.44
C SER A 2 -17.34 -33.14 -31.67
N ASN A 3 -17.44 -33.49 -30.39
CA ASN A 3 -18.73 -33.46 -29.68
C ASN A 3 -18.69 -32.61 -28.38
N LEU A 4 -17.97 -31.48 -28.41
CA LEU A 4 -18.05 -30.45 -27.36
C LEU A 4 -18.66 -29.18 -27.97
N PRO A 5 -19.55 -28.46 -27.24
CA PRO A 5 -20.07 -28.79 -25.91
C PRO A 5 -20.98 -30.03 -25.93
N ILE A 6 -21.01 -30.77 -24.82
CA ILE A 6 -21.89 -31.93 -24.61
C ILE A 6 -23.33 -31.43 -24.43
N GLN A 7 -24.22 -31.89 -25.30
CA GLN A 7 -25.63 -31.47 -25.38
C GLN A 7 -26.55 -32.65 -25.00
N PHE A 8 -26.67 -32.94 -23.71
CA PHE A 8 -27.76 -33.79 -23.22
C PHE A 8 -28.53 -33.10 -22.09
N THR A 9 -29.85 -33.30 -22.07
CA THR A 9 -30.77 -32.79 -21.05
C THR A 9 -30.37 -33.30 -19.66
N ASP A 10 -30.53 -32.46 -18.63
CA ASP A 10 -30.21 -32.80 -17.25
C ASP A 10 -30.75 -34.18 -16.87
N LYS A 11 -29.84 -35.02 -16.38
CA LYS A 11 -30.22 -36.32 -15.85
C LYS A 11 -30.91 -36.09 -14.51
N VAL A 12 -31.94 -36.90 -14.26
CA VAL A 12 -32.61 -37.04 -12.97
C VAL A 12 -32.45 -38.49 -12.53
N ASN A 13 -32.41 -38.74 -11.22
CA ASN A 13 -32.37 -40.09 -10.68
C ASN A 13 -33.72 -40.79 -10.95
N SER A 14 -33.85 -41.42 -12.12
CA SER A 14 -35.01 -42.24 -12.47
C SER A 14 -34.81 -43.68 -12.01
N ALA A 15 -35.91 -44.42 -11.89
CA ALA A 15 -35.87 -45.86 -11.58
C ALA A 15 -35.08 -46.65 -12.65
N GLU A 16 -35.13 -46.24 -13.93
CA GLU A 16 -34.33 -46.88 -14.97
C GLU A 16 -32.83 -46.59 -14.80
N LEU A 17 -32.47 -45.34 -14.45
CA LEU A 17 -31.07 -44.97 -14.20
C LEU A 17 -30.52 -45.75 -13.00
N LEU A 18 -31.31 -45.91 -11.93
CA LEU A 18 -30.93 -46.71 -10.77
C LEU A 18 -30.77 -48.20 -11.12
N ALA A 19 -31.68 -48.77 -11.92
CA ALA A 19 -31.62 -50.16 -12.34
C ALA A 19 -30.40 -50.46 -13.23
N ILE A 20 -30.05 -49.54 -14.13
CA ILE A 20 -28.85 -49.63 -14.99
C ILE A 20 -27.56 -49.42 -14.17
N MET A 21 -27.60 -48.73 -13.03
CA MET A 21 -26.41 -48.50 -12.20
C MET A 21 -26.20 -49.60 -11.14
N GLN A 22 -27.26 -50.28 -10.69
CA GLN A 22 -27.18 -51.41 -9.74
C GLN A 22 -26.33 -52.58 -10.23
N GLN A 23 -26.21 -52.78 -11.54
CA GLN A 23 -25.34 -53.81 -12.14
C GLN A 23 -23.83 -53.54 -11.95
N PHE A 24 -23.43 -52.33 -11.54
CA PHE A 24 -22.03 -51.97 -11.29
C PHE A 24 -21.62 -52.04 -9.80
N GLY A 25 -22.54 -52.42 -8.91
CA GLY A 25 -22.29 -52.59 -7.47
C GLY A 25 -22.50 -51.32 -6.63
N GLU A 26 -22.84 -51.49 -5.35
CA GLU A 26 -23.23 -50.40 -4.43
C GLU A 26 -22.12 -49.35 -4.18
N HIS A 27 -20.87 -49.69 -4.48
CA HIS A 27 -19.71 -48.83 -4.25
C HIS A 27 -19.27 -48.03 -5.48
N THR A 28 -19.98 -48.13 -6.62
CA THR A 28 -19.57 -47.53 -7.90
C THR A 28 -20.71 -46.70 -8.51
N TYR A 29 -21.51 -46.07 -7.65
CA TYR A 29 -22.64 -45.25 -8.06
C TYR A 29 -22.21 -43.84 -8.45
N VAL A 30 -22.55 -43.42 -9.67
CA VAL A 30 -22.47 -42.03 -10.13
C VAL A 30 -23.92 -41.54 -10.22
N ASP A 31 -24.35 -40.70 -9.28
CA ASP A 31 -25.69 -40.13 -9.32
C ASP A 31 -25.88 -39.15 -10.49
N ALA A 32 -27.15 -38.86 -10.80
CA ALA A 32 -27.49 -37.91 -11.85
C ALA A 32 -26.86 -36.52 -11.62
N GLU A 33 -26.66 -36.13 -10.36
CA GLU A 33 -25.98 -34.89 -10.00
C GLU A 33 -24.51 -34.89 -10.45
N LEU A 34 -23.78 -35.98 -10.22
CA LEU A 34 -22.39 -36.15 -10.62
C LEU A 34 -22.25 -36.23 -12.15
N ILE A 35 -23.21 -36.85 -12.85
CA ILE A 35 -23.25 -36.86 -14.33
C ILE A 35 -23.42 -35.45 -14.88
N ASN A 36 -24.35 -34.67 -14.32
CA ASN A 36 -24.56 -33.28 -14.74
C ASN A 36 -23.31 -32.43 -14.41
N LYS A 37 -22.70 -32.60 -13.22
CA LYS A 37 -21.44 -31.94 -12.85
C LYS A 37 -20.28 -32.28 -13.80
N LEU A 38 -20.15 -33.53 -14.23
CA LEU A 38 -19.14 -33.95 -15.21
C LEU A 38 -19.36 -33.29 -16.58
N ARG A 39 -20.61 -33.25 -17.06
CA ARG A 39 -20.97 -32.54 -18.29
C ARG A 39 -20.60 -31.06 -18.19
N ASP A 40 -21.00 -30.42 -17.09
CA ASP A 40 -20.79 -28.99 -16.88
C ASP A 40 -19.29 -28.67 -16.76
N ALA A 41 -18.52 -29.48 -16.02
CA ALA A 41 -17.07 -29.34 -15.90
C ALA A 41 -16.34 -29.56 -17.24
N LEU A 42 -16.79 -30.50 -18.08
CA LEU A 42 -16.21 -30.72 -19.41
C LEU A 42 -16.55 -29.57 -20.37
N ASN A 43 -17.76 -29.03 -20.30
CA ASN A 43 -18.16 -27.86 -21.08
C ASN A 43 -17.41 -26.60 -20.61
N GLU A 44 -17.20 -26.43 -19.30
CA GLU A 44 -16.38 -25.37 -18.73
C GLU A 44 -14.92 -25.50 -19.16
N LEU A 45 -14.34 -26.71 -19.10
CA LEU A 45 -12.98 -26.99 -19.56
C LEU A 45 -12.83 -26.69 -21.06
N HIS A 46 -13.80 -27.10 -21.88
CA HIS A 46 -13.83 -26.78 -23.30
C HIS A 46 -13.85 -25.27 -23.52
N ALA A 47 -14.75 -24.54 -22.84
CA ALA A 47 -14.83 -23.09 -22.92
C ALA A 47 -13.52 -22.41 -22.51
N ARG A 48 -12.81 -22.94 -21.50
CA ARG A 48 -11.48 -22.45 -21.09
C ARG A 48 -10.37 -22.70 -22.13
N THR A 49 -10.53 -23.70 -23.00
CA THR A 49 -9.54 -24.04 -24.04
C THR A 49 -9.88 -23.51 -25.42
N ALA A 50 -11.12 -23.07 -25.62
CA ALA A 50 -11.62 -22.61 -26.89
C ALA A 50 -11.18 -21.16 -27.17
N ASP A 51 -10.82 -20.88 -28.41
CA ASP A 51 -10.32 -19.59 -28.86
C ASP A 51 -11.47 -18.58 -29.02
N THR A 52 -11.43 -17.46 -28.32
CA THR A 52 -12.42 -16.38 -28.41
C THR A 52 -11.68 -15.06 -28.63
N ARG A 53 -11.76 -14.49 -29.84
CA ARG A 53 -10.99 -13.30 -30.25
C ARG A 53 -11.51 -12.67 -31.53
N ILE A 54 -11.12 -11.41 -31.77
CA ILE A 54 -11.27 -10.78 -33.08
C ILE A 54 -10.18 -11.33 -34.01
N VAL A 55 -10.59 -11.82 -35.18
CA VAL A 55 -9.68 -12.31 -36.23
C VAL A 55 -9.35 -11.19 -37.21
N GLU A 56 -10.36 -10.40 -37.58
CA GLU A 56 -10.25 -9.30 -38.54
C GLU A 56 -11.28 -8.22 -38.16
N ASN A 57 -10.85 -6.96 -38.17
CA ASN A 57 -11.74 -5.82 -38.06
C ASN A 57 -11.61 -4.98 -39.34
N THR A 58 -12.72 -4.38 -39.78
CA THR A 58 -12.74 -3.50 -40.97
C THR A 58 -13.10 -2.06 -40.61
N GLY A 59 -13.16 -1.75 -39.30
CA GLY A 59 -13.49 -0.43 -38.76
C GLY A 59 -14.89 -0.36 -38.17
N LEU A 60 -15.08 0.64 -37.30
CA LEU A 60 -16.35 1.07 -36.75
C LEU A 60 -16.31 2.59 -36.60
N GLU A 61 -17.47 3.23 -36.62
CA GLU A 61 -17.60 4.66 -36.35
C GLU A 61 -18.87 4.97 -35.55
N ILE A 62 -18.88 6.14 -34.89
CA ILE A 62 -20.07 6.66 -34.22
C ILE A 62 -20.56 7.88 -34.98
N VAL A 63 -21.82 7.84 -35.40
CA VAL A 63 -22.52 8.93 -36.09
C VAL A 63 -23.72 9.34 -35.24
N GLY A 64 -23.56 10.43 -34.49
CA GLY A 64 -24.60 10.89 -33.55
C GLY A 64 -24.80 9.89 -32.40
N THR A 65 -25.94 9.23 -32.38
CA THR A 65 -26.29 8.20 -31.39
C THR A 65 -26.26 6.80 -31.96
N ASP A 66 -25.75 6.61 -33.18
CA ASP A 66 -25.66 5.30 -33.81
C ASP A 66 -24.21 4.87 -33.92
N ILE A 67 -23.94 3.58 -33.63
CA ILE A 67 -22.67 2.94 -33.98
C ILE A 67 -22.84 2.19 -35.29
N ILE A 68 -21.95 2.47 -36.24
CA ILE A 68 -21.90 1.85 -37.55
C ILE A 68 -20.69 0.92 -37.57
N ILE A 69 -20.93 -0.34 -37.90
CA ILE A 69 -19.92 -1.40 -37.91
C ILE A 69 -19.82 -1.91 -39.33
N ASN A 70 -18.63 -1.75 -39.94
CA ASN A 70 -18.40 -2.11 -41.32
C ASN A 70 -18.62 -3.62 -41.54
N GLU A 71 -18.96 -4.00 -42.77
CA GLU A 71 -19.08 -5.42 -43.14
C GLU A 71 -17.73 -6.16 -43.04
N LEU A 72 -17.81 -7.49 -43.00
CA LEU A 72 -16.66 -8.42 -43.06
C LEU A 72 -15.74 -8.41 -41.84
N TRP A 73 -16.22 -7.98 -40.68
CA TRP A 73 -15.54 -8.35 -39.43
C TRP A 73 -15.57 -9.86 -39.27
N LYS A 74 -14.51 -10.41 -38.69
CA LYS A 74 -14.40 -11.84 -38.38
C LYS A 74 -13.98 -12.02 -36.94
N TRP A 75 -14.64 -12.92 -36.24
CA TRP A 75 -14.33 -13.22 -34.85
C TRP A 75 -14.54 -14.70 -34.56
N LEU A 76 -13.83 -15.19 -33.54
CA LEU A 76 -14.02 -16.51 -32.96
C LEU A 76 -14.73 -16.34 -31.63
N ILE A 77 -15.76 -17.15 -31.39
CA ILE A 77 -16.31 -17.40 -30.05
C ILE A 77 -16.32 -18.89 -29.87
N LEU A 78 -15.61 -19.37 -28.84
CA LEU A 78 -15.47 -20.79 -28.55
C LEU A 78 -14.92 -21.59 -29.75
N SER A 79 -13.93 -21.04 -30.45
CA SER A 79 -13.28 -21.56 -31.66
C SER A 79 -14.17 -21.68 -32.90
N VAL A 80 -15.40 -21.15 -32.87
CA VAL A 80 -16.28 -21.08 -34.04
C VAL A 80 -16.14 -19.71 -34.69
N LEU A 81 -15.89 -19.69 -36.00
CA LEU A 81 -15.70 -18.46 -36.78
C LEU A 81 -17.05 -17.88 -37.18
N TYR A 82 -17.23 -16.60 -36.89
CA TYR A 82 -18.40 -15.80 -37.21
C TYR A 82 -17.98 -14.56 -38.00
N THR A 83 -18.93 -14.02 -38.78
CA THR A 83 -18.69 -12.83 -39.59
C THR A 83 -19.99 -12.11 -39.90
N ASN A 84 -20.00 -10.78 -39.87
CA ASN A 84 -21.12 -10.00 -40.40
C ASN A 84 -20.93 -9.83 -41.92
N ASN A 85 -21.92 -10.25 -42.70
CA ASN A 85 -21.87 -10.17 -44.16
C ASN A 85 -22.29 -8.81 -44.73
N SER A 86 -22.73 -7.89 -43.87
CA SER A 86 -23.17 -6.54 -44.23
C SER A 86 -22.86 -5.59 -43.09
N GLU A 87 -22.89 -4.29 -43.39
CA GLU A 87 -22.83 -3.23 -42.38
C GLU A 87 -23.96 -3.40 -41.36
N ILE A 88 -23.66 -3.11 -40.09
CA ILE A 88 -24.61 -3.18 -38.99
C ILE A 88 -24.64 -1.81 -38.30
N THR A 89 -25.84 -1.24 -38.17
CA THR A 89 -26.08 -0.02 -37.40
C THR A 89 -26.84 -0.37 -36.13
N ILE A 90 -26.31 0.05 -34.97
CA ILE A 90 -26.96 -0.17 -33.68
C ILE A 90 -27.22 1.18 -33.01
N PRO A 91 -28.48 1.48 -32.62
CA PRO A 91 -28.78 2.70 -31.88
C PRO A 91 -28.30 2.62 -30.43
N ILE A 92 -27.69 3.70 -29.96
CA ILE A 92 -27.18 3.88 -28.60
C ILE A 92 -28.20 4.70 -27.80
N THR A 93 -28.70 4.12 -26.73
CA THR A 93 -29.59 4.84 -25.81
C THR A 93 -28.77 5.70 -24.85
N LEU A 94 -28.93 7.03 -24.91
CA LEU A 94 -28.30 7.97 -23.98
C LEU A 94 -28.69 7.68 -22.53
N SER A 95 -27.91 8.20 -21.59
CA SER A 95 -28.20 8.04 -20.15
C SER A 95 -29.32 8.98 -19.70
N THR A 96 -29.95 8.66 -18.58
CA THR A 96 -30.86 9.61 -17.90
C THR A 96 -30.13 10.91 -17.56
N GLU A 97 -30.85 12.04 -17.53
CA GLU A 97 -30.30 13.36 -17.21
C GLU A 97 -29.41 13.34 -15.95
N GLY A 98 -28.18 13.85 -16.08
CA GLY A 98 -27.15 13.88 -15.03
C GLY A 98 -26.46 12.55 -14.75
N LYS A 99 -26.76 11.47 -15.49
CA LYS A 99 -26.15 10.14 -15.33
C LYS A 99 -25.20 9.79 -16.47
N GLN A 100 -24.38 8.78 -16.22
CA GLN A 100 -23.49 8.16 -17.18
C GLN A 100 -23.46 6.64 -17.00
N LYS A 101 -23.20 5.89 -18.08
CA LYS A 101 -23.05 4.43 -18.07
C LYS A 101 -21.93 3.99 -18.99
N LEU A 102 -21.26 2.90 -18.61
CA LEU A 102 -20.25 2.27 -19.45
C LEU A 102 -20.95 1.23 -20.35
N CYS A 103 -20.77 1.34 -21.65
CA CYS A 103 -21.36 0.43 -22.63
C CYS A 103 -20.28 -0.42 -23.28
N TYR A 104 -20.59 -1.68 -23.55
CA TYR A 104 -19.76 -2.58 -24.33
C TYR A 104 -20.44 -2.90 -25.65
N LEU A 105 -19.69 -2.80 -26.74
CA LEU A 105 -20.08 -3.43 -28.00
C LEU A 105 -19.53 -4.85 -27.99
N CYS A 106 -20.41 -5.83 -28.20
CA CYS A 106 -20.06 -7.24 -28.21
C CYS A 106 -20.41 -7.87 -29.56
N ALA A 107 -19.52 -8.71 -30.09
CA ALA A 107 -19.84 -9.60 -31.19
C ALA A 107 -20.52 -10.87 -30.65
N ASN A 108 -21.51 -11.40 -31.36
CA ASN A 108 -22.32 -12.54 -30.91
C ASN A 108 -22.19 -13.77 -31.80
N GLN A 109 -22.88 -14.85 -31.45
CA GLN A 109 -22.90 -16.11 -32.21
C GLN A 109 -23.91 -16.12 -33.37
N GLU A 110 -24.61 -15.01 -33.62
CA GLU A 110 -25.62 -14.86 -34.66
C GLU A 110 -25.12 -14.04 -35.85
N ASN A 111 -23.79 -13.95 -36.03
CA ASN A 111 -23.15 -13.15 -37.07
C ASN A 111 -23.46 -11.64 -36.97
N GLY A 112 -23.73 -11.15 -35.76
CA GLY A 112 -24.03 -9.75 -35.49
C GLY A 112 -23.29 -9.20 -34.28
N PHE A 113 -23.73 -8.02 -33.87
CA PHE A 113 -23.24 -7.32 -32.70
C PHE A 113 -24.40 -6.85 -31.84
N GLU A 114 -24.14 -6.67 -30.55
CA GLU A 114 -25.09 -6.12 -29.60
C GLU A 114 -24.41 -5.16 -28.62
N LEU A 115 -25.21 -4.23 -28.09
CA LEU A 115 -24.77 -3.31 -27.04
C LEU A 115 -25.21 -3.82 -25.67
N VAL A 116 -24.24 -4.02 -24.79
CA VAL A 116 -24.48 -4.37 -23.39
C VAL A 116 -24.29 -3.11 -22.55
N TYR A 117 -25.37 -2.69 -21.90
CA TYR A 117 -25.40 -1.46 -21.10
C TYR A 117 -25.06 -1.76 -19.64
N GLY A 118 -24.06 -1.04 -19.10
CA GLY A 118 -23.81 -1.01 -17.66
C GLY A 118 -24.88 -0.23 -16.90
N PRO A 119 -24.89 -0.33 -15.56
CA PRO A 119 -25.78 0.46 -14.72
C PRO A 119 -25.42 1.96 -14.81
N GLU A 120 -26.45 2.80 -14.73
CA GLU A 120 -26.28 4.26 -14.67
C GLU A 120 -25.71 4.72 -13.32
N SER A 121 -24.82 5.70 -13.36
CA SER A 121 -24.10 6.24 -12.22
C SER A 121 -23.94 7.75 -12.34
N ASP A 122 -23.82 8.46 -11.21
CA ASP A 122 -23.56 9.90 -11.19
C ASP A 122 -22.10 10.23 -11.55
N THR A 123 -21.14 9.43 -11.09
CA THR A 123 -19.70 9.77 -11.18
C THR A 123 -18.79 8.62 -11.60
N ASN A 124 -19.17 7.38 -11.28
CA ASN A 124 -18.31 6.20 -11.50
C ASN A 124 -19.17 5.04 -12.03
N PRO A 125 -19.36 4.93 -13.35
CA PRO A 125 -20.12 3.82 -13.94
C PRO A 125 -19.31 2.52 -13.84
N SER A 126 -19.97 1.42 -13.46
CA SER A 126 -19.37 0.09 -13.45
C SER A 126 -19.57 -0.62 -14.78
N ALA A 127 -18.66 -1.53 -15.11
CA ALA A 127 -18.78 -2.35 -16.32
C ALA A 127 -20.00 -3.30 -16.24
N PRO A 128 -20.71 -3.53 -17.36
CA PRO A 128 -21.73 -4.56 -17.43
C PRO A 128 -21.12 -5.96 -17.29
N THR A 129 -21.95 -6.93 -16.89
CA THR A 129 -21.59 -8.35 -16.96
C THR A 129 -21.78 -8.84 -18.40
N ILE A 130 -20.79 -9.56 -18.93
CA ILE A 130 -20.81 -10.08 -20.30
C ILE A 130 -20.98 -11.60 -20.23
N GLU A 131 -21.92 -12.13 -21.01
CA GLU A 131 -22.17 -13.57 -21.10
C GLU A 131 -21.08 -14.29 -21.90
N ASN A 132 -20.85 -15.57 -21.60
CA ASN A 132 -19.76 -16.36 -22.21
C ASN A 132 -19.90 -16.58 -23.73
N ASN A 133 -21.07 -16.34 -24.30
CA ASN A 133 -21.37 -16.41 -25.73
C ASN A 133 -21.12 -15.09 -26.47
N LEU A 134 -20.63 -14.06 -25.76
CA LEU A 134 -20.33 -12.74 -26.34
C LEU A 134 -18.83 -12.46 -26.28
N LEU A 135 -18.34 -11.80 -27.32
CA LEU A 135 -16.97 -11.30 -27.38
C LEU A 135 -17.00 -9.76 -27.25
N PRO A 136 -16.47 -9.17 -26.16
CA PRO A 136 -16.31 -7.72 -26.07
C PRO A 136 -15.33 -7.21 -27.12
N VAL A 137 -15.77 -6.24 -27.91
CA VAL A 137 -15.02 -5.66 -29.04
C VAL A 137 -14.41 -4.33 -28.67
N THR A 138 -15.23 -3.46 -28.07
CA THR A 138 -14.85 -2.13 -27.59
C THR A 138 -15.78 -1.71 -26.46
N PHE A 139 -15.41 -0.64 -25.76
CA PHE A 139 -16.24 0.00 -24.76
C PHE A 139 -16.17 1.52 -24.91
N PHE A 140 -17.21 2.19 -24.44
CA PHE A 140 -17.28 3.65 -24.42
C PHE A 140 -18.25 4.14 -23.34
N LEU A 141 -18.02 5.37 -22.90
CA LEU A 141 -18.85 6.05 -21.92
C LEU A 141 -20.05 6.70 -22.62
N VAL A 142 -21.26 6.53 -22.08
CA VAL A 142 -22.47 7.19 -22.58
C VAL A 142 -23.05 8.09 -21.50
N THR A 143 -23.23 9.36 -21.81
CA THR A 143 -23.85 10.36 -20.93
C THR A 143 -25.27 10.69 -21.40
N ASP A 144 -25.92 11.67 -20.77
CA ASP A 144 -27.24 12.20 -21.15
C ASP A 144 -27.23 13.07 -22.43
N GLY A 145 -26.05 13.50 -22.89
CA GLY A 145 -25.91 14.33 -24.08
C GLY A 145 -24.87 13.85 -25.10
N THR A 146 -24.01 12.90 -24.73
CA THR A 146 -22.89 12.48 -25.58
C THR A 146 -22.62 10.98 -25.51
N VAL A 147 -22.11 10.46 -26.62
CA VAL A 147 -21.48 9.15 -26.71
C VAL A 147 -19.98 9.36 -26.82
N GLY A 148 -19.22 8.76 -25.92
CA GLY A 148 -17.76 8.81 -25.91
C GLY A 148 -17.15 8.04 -27.08
N THR A 149 -15.90 8.37 -27.41
CA THR A 149 -15.16 7.68 -28.47
C THR A 149 -14.88 6.22 -28.06
N PRO A 150 -15.20 5.22 -28.89
CA PRO A 150 -14.84 3.82 -28.65
C PRO A 150 -13.32 3.65 -28.55
N ALA A 151 -12.90 2.75 -27.66
CA ALA A 151 -11.54 2.24 -27.72
C ALA A 151 -11.31 1.46 -29.04
N GLU A 152 -10.09 1.52 -29.58
CA GLU A 152 -9.75 0.76 -30.79
C GLU A 152 -9.89 -0.76 -30.53
N PRO A 153 -10.61 -1.51 -31.39
CA PRO A 153 -10.76 -2.95 -31.24
C PRO A 153 -9.42 -3.67 -31.39
N ILE A 154 -9.13 -4.59 -30.47
CA ILE A 154 -7.85 -5.30 -30.43
C ILE A 154 -7.97 -6.61 -31.22
N VAL A 155 -7.22 -6.71 -32.32
CA VAL A 155 -7.19 -7.90 -33.20
C VAL A 155 -6.18 -8.93 -32.72
N GLY A 156 -6.54 -10.21 -32.80
CA GLY A 156 -5.64 -11.34 -32.55
C GLY A 156 -5.48 -11.71 -31.08
N ASN A 157 -4.35 -12.35 -30.76
CA ASN A 157 -4.06 -12.90 -29.43
C ASN A 157 -3.31 -11.91 -28.53
N VAL A 158 -3.53 -10.61 -28.71
CA VAL A 158 -2.88 -9.59 -27.87
C VAL A 158 -3.25 -9.81 -26.39
N TYR A 159 -4.47 -10.31 -26.14
CA TYR A 159 -4.82 -10.97 -24.89
C TYR A 159 -4.30 -12.39 -24.88
N LYS A 160 -3.03 -12.55 -24.48
CA LYS A 160 -2.48 -13.88 -24.16
C LYS A 160 -3.22 -14.40 -22.93
N LYS A 161 -3.77 -15.61 -23.03
CA LYS A 161 -4.23 -16.36 -21.85
C LYS A 161 -3.08 -16.33 -20.84
N LYS A 162 -3.34 -15.94 -19.60
CA LYS A 162 -2.43 -16.22 -18.48
C LYS A 162 -2.34 -17.75 -18.37
N SER A 163 -1.39 -18.33 -19.07
CA SER A 163 -0.94 -19.70 -18.88
C SER A 163 -0.10 -19.71 -17.61
N GLU A 164 -0.76 -19.72 -16.46
CA GLU A 164 -0.11 -20.20 -15.25
C GLU A 164 0.06 -21.72 -15.42
N SER A 165 1.15 -22.12 -16.08
CA SER A 165 1.50 -23.52 -16.17
C SER A 165 1.98 -24.03 -14.82
N LEU A 166 1.96 -25.36 -14.66
CA LEU A 166 2.54 -26.05 -13.51
C LEU A 166 3.98 -25.56 -13.26
N GLY A 167 4.36 -25.46 -11.98
CA GLY A 167 5.73 -25.05 -11.62
C GLY A 167 6.77 -25.94 -12.27
N TYR A 168 7.78 -25.33 -12.88
CA TYR A 168 8.92 -26.01 -13.48
C TYR A 168 10.10 -26.01 -12.52
N GLY A 169 10.71 -27.16 -12.28
CA GLY A 169 12.00 -27.25 -11.61
C GLY A 169 12.98 -27.94 -12.55
N ASP A 170 14.11 -27.32 -12.83
CA ASP A 170 15.21 -27.98 -13.53
C ASP A 170 15.99 -28.82 -12.52
N PRO A 171 15.90 -30.16 -12.54
CA PRO A 171 16.53 -31.02 -11.54
C PRO A 171 18.06 -31.09 -11.66
N TYR A 172 18.64 -30.52 -12.74
CA TYR A 172 20.07 -30.57 -13.01
C TYR A 172 20.78 -29.22 -12.83
N LEU A 173 20.02 -28.13 -12.62
CA LEU A 173 20.59 -26.81 -12.38
C LEU A 173 21.45 -26.82 -11.11
N SER A 174 22.71 -26.37 -11.21
CA SER A 174 23.68 -26.40 -10.12
C SER A 174 24.80 -25.37 -10.32
N GLY A 175 25.60 -25.15 -9.28
CA GLY A 175 26.74 -24.24 -9.29
C GLY A 175 26.39 -22.78 -8.99
N THR A 176 27.32 -21.90 -9.37
CA THR A 176 27.20 -20.44 -9.27
C THR A 176 26.93 -19.82 -10.64
N ASN A 177 26.26 -18.67 -10.69
CA ASN A 177 25.91 -17.93 -11.90
C ASN A 177 25.08 -18.79 -12.88
N ALA A 178 24.24 -19.67 -12.34
CA ALA A 178 23.39 -20.53 -13.14
C ALA A 178 22.35 -19.71 -13.91
N VAL A 179 21.94 -20.17 -15.10
CA VAL A 179 20.95 -19.46 -15.93
C VAL A 179 19.68 -20.31 -16.01
N ILE A 180 18.55 -19.75 -15.57
CA ILE A 180 17.24 -20.40 -15.70
C ILE A 180 16.77 -20.24 -17.14
N GLN A 181 16.58 -21.33 -17.89
CA GLN A 181 16.01 -21.21 -19.24
C GLN A 181 14.49 -21.03 -19.19
N LEU A 182 14.00 -19.96 -19.81
CA LEU A 182 12.57 -19.78 -20.00
C LEU A 182 12.02 -20.90 -20.88
N ARG A 183 10.86 -21.41 -20.47
CA ARG A 183 10.27 -22.61 -21.06
C ARG A 183 9.40 -22.30 -22.27
N PRO A 184 9.47 -23.09 -23.35
CA PRO A 184 8.57 -22.97 -24.51
C PRO A 184 7.08 -23.00 -24.14
N GLU A 185 6.75 -23.71 -23.06
CA GLU A 185 5.39 -23.87 -22.56
C GLU A 185 4.88 -22.63 -21.80
N GLY A 186 5.71 -21.59 -21.65
CA GLY A 186 5.31 -20.32 -21.07
C GLY A 186 5.31 -20.28 -19.54
N ASN A 187 6.06 -21.17 -18.87
CA ASN A 187 6.04 -21.24 -17.41
C ASN A 187 6.36 -19.90 -16.74
N SER A 188 5.47 -19.51 -15.83
CA SER A 188 5.67 -18.38 -14.91
C SER A 188 6.23 -18.80 -13.56
N ARG A 189 6.23 -20.09 -13.21
CA ARG A 189 6.71 -20.56 -11.89
C ARG A 189 7.91 -21.49 -12.05
N TYR A 190 8.99 -21.15 -11.35
CA TYR A 190 10.27 -21.88 -11.34
C TYR A 190 10.61 -22.28 -9.90
N ALA A 191 10.62 -23.58 -9.59
CA ALA A 191 10.83 -24.11 -8.24
C ALA A 191 12.05 -25.04 -8.21
N PHE A 192 13.06 -24.69 -7.41
CA PHE A 192 14.33 -25.40 -7.35
C PHE A 192 14.48 -26.10 -6.00
N SER A 193 14.95 -27.35 -6.00
CA SER A 193 15.25 -28.12 -4.78
C SER A 193 16.69 -28.64 -4.75
N ASN A 194 17.51 -28.13 -5.67
CA ASN A 194 18.81 -28.69 -6.03
C ASN A 194 19.85 -28.27 -4.97
N PRO A 195 20.45 -29.22 -4.22
CA PRO A 195 21.36 -28.88 -3.12
C PRO A 195 22.68 -28.25 -3.58
N GLY A 196 23.03 -28.42 -4.86
CA GLY A 196 24.24 -27.84 -5.47
C GLY A 196 24.02 -26.50 -6.13
N LEU A 197 22.80 -25.95 -6.14
CA LEU A 197 22.51 -24.64 -6.73
C LEU A 197 22.82 -23.54 -5.71
N ILE A 198 23.80 -22.70 -6.03
CA ILE A 198 24.33 -21.66 -5.13
C ILE A 198 23.82 -20.29 -5.56
N SER A 199 23.97 -19.94 -6.84
CA SER A 199 23.51 -18.64 -7.34
C SER A 199 23.00 -18.70 -8.78
N ILE A 200 22.09 -17.77 -9.10
CA ILE A 200 21.43 -17.63 -10.38
C ILE A 200 21.69 -16.22 -10.92
N ASP A 201 22.10 -16.17 -12.18
CA ASP A 201 22.44 -14.95 -12.91
C ASP A 201 21.23 -14.25 -13.55
N GLY A 202 20.24 -15.04 -13.96
CA GLY A 202 19.03 -14.53 -14.62
C GLY A 202 18.32 -15.58 -15.46
N PHE A 203 17.50 -15.09 -16.39
CA PHE A 203 16.75 -15.90 -17.34
C PHE A 203 17.43 -15.96 -18.71
N GLY A 204 17.55 -17.17 -19.25
CA GLY A 204 18.06 -17.45 -20.59
C GLY A 204 16.95 -17.75 -21.59
N LEU A 205 17.21 -17.48 -22.87
CA LEU A 205 16.24 -17.64 -23.95
C LEU A 205 16.54 -18.84 -24.87
N SER A 206 17.54 -19.68 -24.55
CA SER A 206 18.05 -20.70 -25.48
C SER A 206 17.02 -21.74 -25.93
N LEU A 207 15.97 -21.98 -25.13
CA LEU A 207 14.88 -22.91 -25.46
C LEU A 207 13.75 -22.26 -26.27
N ILE A 208 13.71 -20.92 -26.32
CA ILE A 208 12.67 -20.13 -26.99
C ILE A 208 13.18 -19.57 -28.31
N SER A 209 14.43 -19.08 -28.34
CA SER A 209 15.05 -18.52 -29.54
C SER A 209 15.07 -19.55 -30.67
N GLY A 210 14.32 -19.28 -31.74
CA GLY A 210 14.22 -20.16 -32.92
C GLY A 210 13.18 -21.28 -32.81
N ASN A 211 12.42 -21.36 -31.72
CA ASN A 211 11.32 -22.31 -31.57
C ASN A 211 9.98 -21.65 -31.96
N PRO A 212 9.37 -21.98 -33.12
CA PRO A 212 8.15 -21.34 -33.59
C PRO A 212 6.91 -21.69 -32.75
N SER A 213 7.00 -22.71 -31.90
CA SER A 213 5.91 -23.14 -31.02
C SER A 213 6.10 -22.67 -29.57
N ALA A 214 7.18 -21.94 -29.26
CA ALA A 214 7.43 -21.43 -27.93
C ALA A 214 6.59 -20.17 -27.64
N GLU A 215 6.08 -20.06 -26.41
CA GLU A 215 5.57 -18.81 -25.89
C GLU A 215 6.73 -17.83 -25.69
N VAL A 216 6.83 -16.83 -26.57
CA VAL A 216 7.79 -15.74 -26.41
C VAL A 216 7.39 -14.90 -25.20
N PRO A 217 8.28 -14.71 -24.19
CA PRO A 217 8.00 -13.87 -23.03
C PRO A 217 7.80 -12.43 -23.48
N TYR A 218 6.92 -11.71 -22.78
CA TYR A 218 6.63 -10.31 -23.03
C TYR A 218 7.02 -9.48 -21.82
N ASP A 219 7.45 -8.24 -22.06
CA ASP A 219 7.78 -7.31 -20.98
C ASP A 219 6.56 -7.11 -20.07
N GLY A 220 6.79 -7.16 -18.77
CA GLY A 220 5.73 -7.11 -17.76
C GLY A 220 5.20 -8.47 -17.32
N LYS A 221 5.65 -9.59 -17.89
CA LYS A 221 5.23 -10.93 -17.46
C LYS A 221 5.72 -11.22 -16.04
N ASP A 222 4.81 -11.68 -15.17
CA ASP A 222 5.16 -12.08 -13.80
C ASP A 222 5.83 -13.47 -13.83
N LEU A 223 7.00 -13.57 -13.18
CA LEU A 223 7.81 -14.77 -13.01
C LEU A 223 8.04 -15.04 -11.53
N PHE A 224 7.84 -16.26 -11.08
CA PHE A 224 8.03 -16.70 -9.72
C PHE A 224 9.25 -17.61 -9.63
N VAL A 225 10.18 -17.31 -8.72
CA VAL A 225 11.29 -18.20 -8.38
C VAL A 225 11.12 -18.65 -6.94
N GLU A 226 11.12 -19.97 -6.73
CA GLU A 226 10.93 -20.59 -5.42
C GLU A 226 12.11 -21.49 -5.06
N ASN A 227 12.63 -21.32 -3.84
CA ASN A 227 13.57 -22.23 -3.24
C ASN A 227 12.81 -23.27 -2.41
N THR A 228 12.56 -24.43 -3.00
CA THR A 228 11.97 -25.59 -2.32
C THR A 228 13.01 -26.51 -1.70
N GLY A 229 14.30 -26.17 -1.80
CA GLY A 229 15.43 -26.93 -1.25
C GLY A 229 15.72 -26.57 0.21
N THR A 230 16.83 -27.10 0.73
CA THR A 230 17.28 -26.91 2.12
C THR A 230 18.41 -25.91 2.28
N THR A 231 19.00 -25.42 1.18
CA THR A 231 20.09 -24.44 1.17
C THR A 231 19.61 -23.13 0.54
N PRO A 232 20.06 -21.95 1.00
CA PRO A 232 19.75 -20.69 0.34
C PRO A 232 20.24 -20.63 -1.11
N ILE A 233 19.54 -19.88 -1.96
CA ILE A 233 19.91 -19.60 -3.34
C ILE A 233 20.05 -18.09 -3.52
N THR A 234 21.14 -17.62 -4.11
CA THR A 234 21.35 -16.19 -4.37
C THR A 234 20.93 -15.82 -5.80
N LEU A 235 20.04 -14.84 -5.96
CA LEU A 235 19.83 -14.15 -7.23
C LEU A 235 20.80 -12.99 -7.34
N LEU A 236 21.59 -12.94 -8.40
CA LEU A 236 22.66 -11.97 -8.56
C LEU A 236 22.14 -10.67 -9.18
N HIS A 237 22.38 -9.53 -8.52
CA HIS A 237 22.14 -8.22 -9.09
C HIS A 237 23.11 -7.98 -10.25
N ASP A 238 22.59 -7.76 -11.46
CA ASP A 238 23.37 -7.59 -12.69
C ASP A 238 24.56 -8.59 -12.79
N GLY A 239 24.27 -9.86 -12.50
CA GLY A 239 25.29 -10.90 -12.38
C GLY A 239 26.23 -11.00 -13.61
N ALA A 240 27.45 -11.46 -13.37
CA ALA A 240 28.49 -11.55 -14.41
C ALA A 240 28.35 -12.78 -15.34
N GLY A 241 27.26 -13.54 -15.24
CA GLY A 241 27.00 -14.71 -16.07
C GLY A 241 26.47 -14.36 -17.46
N THR A 242 25.84 -15.36 -18.10
CA THR A 242 25.41 -15.29 -19.50
C THR A 242 23.88 -15.22 -19.67
N ALA A 243 23.14 -14.82 -18.63
CA ALA A 243 21.69 -14.66 -18.74
C ALA A 243 21.33 -13.58 -19.78
N ASN A 244 20.21 -13.78 -20.47
CA ASN A 244 19.69 -12.81 -21.44
C ASN A 244 18.90 -11.70 -20.73
N SER A 245 18.11 -12.06 -19.71
CA SER A 245 17.40 -11.13 -18.82
C SER A 245 17.94 -11.31 -17.40
N LYS A 246 18.79 -10.38 -16.96
CA LYS A 246 19.44 -10.42 -15.64
C LYS A 246 18.51 -9.90 -14.55
N PHE A 247 18.83 -10.11 -13.28
CA PHE A 247 18.06 -9.47 -12.21
C PHE A 247 18.55 -8.05 -11.94
N PHE A 248 17.62 -7.12 -11.74
CA PHE A 248 17.92 -5.76 -11.32
C PHE A 248 17.13 -5.42 -10.06
N PHE A 249 17.85 -5.03 -9.01
CA PHE A 249 17.32 -4.75 -7.68
C PHE A 249 17.67 -3.31 -7.28
N LEU A 250 16.72 -2.59 -6.68
CA LEU A 250 16.84 -1.15 -6.41
C LEU A 250 17.92 -0.78 -5.38
N ASP A 251 18.28 -1.72 -4.51
CA ASP A 251 19.34 -1.53 -3.52
C ASP A 251 20.73 -1.90 -4.07
N GLU A 252 20.82 -2.31 -5.33
CA GLU A 252 22.07 -2.73 -6.00
C GLU A 252 22.78 -3.90 -5.29
N THR A 253 22.03 -4.73 -4.55
CA THR A 253 22.57 -5.89 -3.84
C THR A 253 21.97 -7.21 -4.30
N ASP A 254 22.74 -8.30 -4.21
CA ASP A 254 22.28 -9.65 -4.47
C ASP A 254 21.15 -10.05 -3.51
N LEU A 255 20.15 -10.76 -4.04
CA LEU A 255 19.00 -11.22 -3.26
C LEU A 255 19.16 -12.68 -2.85
N ILE A 256 19.23 -12.93 -1.53
CA ILE A 256 19.30 -14.28 -0.98
C ILE A 256 17.87 -14.82 -0.75
N ILE A 257 17.54 -15.92 -1.42
CA ILE A 257 16.30 -16.68 -1.27
C ILE A 257 16.54 -17.82 -0.26
N PRO A 258 16.12 -17.70 1.01
CA PRO A 258 16.22 -18.78 1.99
C PRO A 258 15.41 -20.03 1.57
N PRO A 259 15.64 -21.19 2.20
CA PRO A 259 14.77 -22.36 2.07
C PRO A 259 13.29 -21.99 2.28
N ALA A 260 12.41 -22.58 1.47
CA ALA A 260 10.98 -22.25 1.33
C ALA A 260 10.65 -20.84 0.80
N GLY A 261 11.67 -20.04 0.49
CA GLY A 261 11.53 -18.68 -0.01
C GLY A 261 11.00 -18.61 -1.43
N LYS A 262 10.26 -17.54 -1.74
CA LYS A 262 9.64 -17.28 -3.03
C LYS A 262 9.82 -15.82 -3.40
N VAL A 263 10.06 -15.55 -4.67
CA VAL A 263 10.12 -14.19 -5.21
C VAL A 263 9.28 -14.10 -6.47
N CYS A 264 8.62 -12.95 -6.65
CA CYS A 264 7.92 -12.58 -7.86
C CYS A 264 8.70 -11.45 -8.53
N LEU A 265 9.03 -11.67 -9.79
CA LEU A 265 9.81 -10.81 -10.64
C LEU A 265 8.94 -10.38 -11.83
N LYS A 266 9.10 -9.15 -12.28
CA LYS A 266 8.55 -8.68 -13.55
C LYS A 266 9.61 -8.86 -14.62
N TYR A 267 9.32 -9.71 -15.60
CA TYR A 267 10.21 -9.90 -16.74
C TYR A 267 10.33 -8.62 -17.55
N GLY A 268 11.55 -8.27 -17.91
CA GLY A 268 11.87 -7.33 -18.98
C GLY A 268 12.96 -7.92 -19.87
N ASN A 269 13.00 -7.50 -21.12
CA ASN A 269 13.86 -8.10 -22.15
C ASN A 269 15.35 -8.15 -21.77
N SER A 270 15.87 -7.13 -21.08
CA SER A 270 17.25 -7.08 -20.59
C SER A 270 17.37 -7.32 -19.08
N TYR A 271 16.36 -6.89 -18.32
CA TYR A 271 16.36 -6.97 -16.87
C TYR A 271 14.99 -7.41 -16.35
N SER A 272 15.00 -8.26 -15.34
CA SER A 272 13.85 -8.65 -14.55
C SER A 272 13.90 -7.96 -13.19
N GLU A 273 12.81 -7.29 -12.83
CA GLU A 273 12.71 -6.46 -11.62
C GLU A 273 11.96 -7.18 -10.50
N LEU A 274 12.38 -6.99 -9.25
CA LEU A 274 11.68 -7.57 -8.10
C LEU A 274 10.37 -6.84 -7.80
N LEU A 275 9.26 -7.59 -7.77
CA LEU A 275 7.94 -7.08 -7.39
C LEU A 275 7.56 -7.48 -5.98
N PHE A 276 7.72 -8.76 -5.64
CA PHE A 276 7.36 -9.32 -4.35
C PHE A 276 8.40 -10.34 -3.90
N LYS A 277 8.57 -10.49 -2.59
CA LYS A 277 9.32 -11.59 -1.98
C LYS A 277 8.49 -12.15 -0.84
N ASN A 278 8.71 -13.42 -0.52
CA ASN A 278 8.03 -14.10 0.54
C ASN A 278 8.93 -15.19 1.11
N TRP A 279 9.23 -15.11 2.40
CA TRP A 279 10.08 -16.07 3.11
C TRP A 279 9.31 -16.99 4.05
N ASP A 280 8.00 -16.77 4.16
CA ASP A 280 7.11 -17.53 5.03
C ASP A 280 6.00 -18.17 4.19
N ASN A 281 5.62 -19.41 4.44
CA ASN A 281 4.69 -20.17 3.60
C ASN A 281 3.25 -19.61 3.58
N THR A 282 3.02 -18.40 4.09
CA THR A 282 1.71 -17.84 4.34
C THR A 282 1.31 -16.59 3.54
N LYS A 283 2.19 -15.66 3.08
CA LYS A 283 1.76 -14.44 2.28
C LYS A 283 2.85 -13.77 1.39
N LEU A 284 2.48 -13.31 0.18
CA LEU A 284 3.31 -12.51 -0.76
C LEU A 284 3.50 -11.04 -0.28
N ASP A 285 4.74 -10.56 -0.06
CA ASP A 285 5.08 -9.18 0.37
C ASP A 285 5.72 -8.34 -0.76
N LYS A 286 5.34 -7.07 -0.90
CA LYS A 286 5.79 -6.18 -2.00
C LYS A 286 7.19 -5.61 -1.72
N SER A 287 8.04 -5.63 -2.75
CA SER A 287 9.51 -5.48 -2.77
C SER A 287 10.11 -4.11 -2.35
N THR A 288 9.35 -3.12 -1.88
CA THR A 288 9.89 -1.75 -1.74
C THR A 288 10.39 -1.36 -0.35
N THR A 289 10.59 -2.30 0.59
CA THR A 289 11.12 -1.95 1.93
C THR A 289 12.06 -3.03 2.49
N PRO A 290 13.14 -2.68 3.22
CA PRO A 290 13.99 -3.63 3.94
C PRO A 290 13.18 -4.41 5.00
N ASP A 291 13.51 -5.70 5.20
CA ASP A 291 12.62 -6.70 5.84
C ASP A 291 12.88 -7.01 7.33
N SER A 292 13.89 -6.45 7.97
CA SER A 292 14.17 -6.73 9.39
C SER A 292 14.98 -5.62 10.03
N VAL A 293 14.52 -5.15 11.20
CA VAL A 293 15.32 -4.32 12.11
C VAL A 293 15.90 -5.27 13.16
N TYR A 294 17.21 -5.38 13.23
CA TYR A 294 17.88 -6.01 14.37
C TYR A 294 17.82 -5.02 15.53
N THR A 295 17.15 -5.37 16.62
CA THR A 295 17.33 -4.65 17.88
C THR A 295 18.36 -5.41 18.70
N THR A 296 19.42 -4.71 19.11
CA THR A 296 20.33 -5.19 20.14
C THR A 296 19.77 -4.80 21.49
N ASP A 297 19.55 -5.78 22.37
CA ASP A 297 19.23 -5.48 23.76
C ASP A 297 20.42 -4.78 24.46
N ALA A 298 20.20 -4.26 25.67
CA ALA A 298 21.25 -3.61 26.47
C ALA A 298 22.42 -4.54 26.84
N SER A 299 22.31 -5.84 26.56
CA SER A 299 23.34 -6.86 26.79
C SER A 299 24.10 -7.25 25.51
N GLY A 300 23.76 -6.64 24.36
CA GLY A 300 24.40 -6.88 23.07
C GLY A 300 23.87 -8.11 22.33
N ASN A 301 22.76 -8.71 22.77
CA ASN A 301 22.14 -9.82 22.06
C ASN A 301 21.22 -9.30 20.96
N GLN A 302 21.32 -9.89 19.76
CA GLN A 302 20.42 -9.60 18.65
C GLN A 302 19.17 -10.46 18.77
N GLU A 303 18.00 -9.85 18.92
CA GLU A 303 16.71 -10.53 18.89
C GLU A 303 15.99 -10.22 17.58
N MET A 304 15.39 -11.25 16.97
CA MET A 304 14.64 -11.14 15.71
C MET A 304 13.16 -10.93 16.03
N ILE A 305 12.65 -9.71 15.90
CA ILE A 305 11.22 -9.41 16.12
C ILE A 305 10.46 -9.63 14.80
N PRO A 306 9.45 -10.52 14.74
CA PRO A 306 8.63 -10.73 13.55
C PRO A 306 7.86 -9.46 13.15
N LYS A 307 7.92 -9.04 11.88
CA LYS A 307 7.18 -7.85 11.37
C LYS A 307 5.65 -8.01 11.40
N SER A 308 5.11 -9.19 11.74
CA SER A 308 3.69 -9.34 12.08
C SER A 308 3.25 -8.43 13.24
N SER A 309 4.20 -7.98 14.06
CA SER A 309 4.04 -6.98 15.12
C SER A 309 3.86 -5.53 14.60
N PHE A 310 4.11 -5.30 13.30
CA PHE A 310 4.16 -3.98 12.66
C PHE A 310 3.14 -3.82 11.51
N ARG A 311 2.01 -4.55 11.52
CA ARG A 311 0.90 -4.27 10.58
C ARG A 311 0.32 -2.87 10.80
N GLN A 312 0.72 -1.90 9.99
CA GLN A 312 0.04 -0.60 10.00
C GLN A 312 -1.39 -0.77 9.48
N THR A 313 -2.37 -0.50 10.34
CA THR A 313 -3.77 -0.40 9.90
C THR A 313 -3.92 0.79 8.96
N PHE A 314 -4.99 0.83 8.15
CA PHE A 314 -5.30 2.03 7.33
C PHE A 314 -5.32 3.31 8.19
N ASN A 315 -5.78 3.23 9.44
CA ASN A 315 -5.73 4.36 10.35
C ASN A 315 -4.29 4.73 10.75
N GLN A 316 -3.40 3.76 10.97
CA GLN A 316 -1.97 4.04 11.20
C GLN A 316 -1.31 4.69 9.97
N SER A 317 -1.77 4.39 8.75
CA SER A 317 -1.30 5.06 7.51
C SER A 317 -1.74 6.51 7.38
N THR A 318 -2.70 6.97 8.20
CA THR A 318 -3.11 8.39 8.26
C THR A 318 -2.22 9.24 9.17
N TRP A 319 -1.17 8.67 9.75
CA TRP A 319 -0.22 9.42 10.55
C TRP A 319 0.44 10.52 9.70
N SER A 320 0.43 11.75 10.20
CA SER A 320 1.11 12.87 9.56
C SER A 320 2.20 13.37 10.50
N PHE A 321 3.36 13.64 9.95
CA PHE A 321 4.52 14.09 10.71
C PHE A 321 5.30 15.15 9.97
N SER A 322 6.08 15.90 10.73
CA SER A 322 7.10 16.81 10.23
C SER A 322 8.39 16.44 10.94
N ASP A 323 9.36 16.03 10.13
CA ASP A 323 10.76 15.89 10.51
C ASP A 323 11.42 17.22 10.12
N PHE A 324 11.70 18.08 11.10
CA PHE A 324 12.15 19.46 10.93
C PHE A 324 13.62 19.56 10.45
N TYR A 325 14.02 18.60 9.62
CA TYR A 325 15.32 18.45 9.01
C TYR A 325 15.48 19.42 7.82
N TYR A 326 16.24 20.50 8.06
CA TYR A 326 16.85 21.39 7.06
C TYR A 326 15.97 22.20 6.08
N ASP A 327 14.65 22.02 6.04
CA ASP A 327 13.84 22.69 5.01
C ASP A 327 13.30 24.08 5.44
N ASN A 328 13.34 25.04 4.52
CA ASN A 328 12.94 26.43 4.77
C ASN A 328 11.41 26.64 4.80
N LEU A 329 10.64 25.60 4.49
CA LEU A 329 9.19 25.70 4.33
C LEU A 329 8.44 25.04 5.49
N LEU A 330 7.30 25.66 5.81
CA LEU A 330 6.30 25.20 6.77
C LEU A 330 5.72 23.88 6.23
N GLN A 331 6.31 22.74 6.59
CA GLN A 331 5.87 21.45 6.07
C GLN A 331 4.53 21.05 6.71
N PRO A 332 3.47 20.85 5.92
CA PRO A 332 2.24 20.25 6.42
C PRO A 332 2.57 18.90 7.12
N PRO A 333 1.94 18.59 8.27
CA PRO A 333 0.74 19.22 8.78
C PRO A 333 0.96 20.42 9.70
N PHE A 334 2.20 20.75 10.10
CA PHE A 334 2.48 21.75 11.14
C PHE A 334 3.01 23.06 10.57
N ILE A 335 2.27 24.15 10.80
CA ILE A 335 2.66 25.50 10.37
C ILE A 335 3.25 26.27 11.55
N GLY A 336 4.49 26.72 11.36
CA GLY A 336 5.22 27.66 12.19
C GLY A 336 4.73 29.11 12.10
N ALA A 337 4.66 29.80 13.23
CA ALA A 337 4.43 31.25 13.28
C ALA A 337 5.13 31.90 14.48
N ALA A 338 5.59 33.13 14.31
CA ALA A 338 6.12 33.94 15.41
C ALA A 338 5.01 34.32 16.41
N ILE A 339 5.35 34.34 17.69
CA ILE A 339 4.55 34.94 18.76
C ILE A 339 5.33 36.16 19.26
N SER A 340 4.72 37.34 19.20
CA SER A 340 5.27 38.59 19.75
C SER A 340 6.77 38.80 19.46
N GLY A 341 7.15 38.75 18.17
CA GLY A 341 8.51 39.02 17.72
C GLY A 341 9.54 37.89 17.91
N GLY A 342 9.12 36.69 18.33
CA GLY A 342 10.02 35.53 18.32
C GLY A 342 10.28 34.99 16.92
N SER A 343 11.19 34.03 16.84
CA SER A 343 11.74 33.56 15.56
C SER A 343 12.19 32.10 15.63
N ARG A 344 12.60 31.59 14.46
CA ARG A 344 13.04 30.21 14.20
C ARG A 344 14.34 30.29 13.41
N THR A 345 15.31 29.46 13.76
CA THR A 345 16.49 29.18 12.92
C THR A 345 16.71 27.68 12.81
N ASN A 346 17.45 27.26 11.79
CA ASN A 346 17.87 25.87 11.66
C ASN A 346 19.06 25.61 12.59
N GLY A 347 19.11 24.42 13.17
CA GLY A 347 20.17 23.94 14.02
C GLY A 347 20.48 22.48 13.73
N THR A 348 21.59 22.02 14.26
CA THR A 348 22.08 20.64 14.15
C THR A 348 22.27 20.16 15.58
N PHE A 349 21.76 18.98 15.95
CA PHE A 349 22.20 18.37 17.20
C PHE A 349 23.67 18.02 17.08
N SER A 350 24.46 18.29 18.11
CA SER A 350 25.91 18.06 18.10
C SER A 350 26.31 16.60 18.22
N ASP A 351 25.34 15.69 18.34
CA ASP A 351 25.61 14.31 18.72
C ASP A 351 25.89 13.48 17.47
N SER A 352 27.14 13.03 17.34
CA SER A 352 27.61 12.16 16.26
C SER A 352 27.01 10.74 16.28
N GLY A 353 25.93 10.54 17.03
CA GLY A 353 25.24 9.26 17.24
C GLY A 353 23.74 9.35 17.45
N SER A 354 23.13 10.55 17.39
CA SER A 354 21.67 10.67 17.35
C SER A 354 21.19 10.47 15.91
N ASP A 355 20.17 9.62 15.70
CA ASP A 355 19.45 9.54 14.41
C ASP A 355 18.80 10.87 14.02
N TYR A 356 18.74 11.81 14.97
CA TYR A 356 18.18 13.15 14.86
C TYR A 356 19.31 14.14 14.58
N THR A 357 19.52 14.49 13.30
CA THR A 357 20.67 15.31 12.88
C THR A 357 20.30 16.75 12.52
N GLY A 358 19.01 17.13 12.41
CA GLY A 358 18.62 18.50 12.04
C GLY A 358 17.34 18.95 12.71
N CYS A 359 17.36 20.12 13.34
CA CYS A 359 16.25 20.64 14.14
C CYS A 359 15.95 22.12 13.86
N HIS A 360 14.83 22.60 14.38
CA HIS A 360 14.57 24.03 14.53
C HIS A 360 14.85 24.50 15.95
N ILE A 361 15.63 25.57 16.05
CA ILE A 361 15.85 26.33 17.28
C ILE A 361 14.76 27.40 17.37
N LEU A 362 13.95 27.33 18.42
CA LEU A 362 12.87 28.28 18.67
C LEU A 362 13.37 29.38 19.60
N MET A 363 13.20 30.62 19.17
CA MET A 363 13.73 31.79 19.86
C MET A 363 12.62 32.73 20.29
N SER A 364 12.81 33.34 21.46
CA SER A 364 11.97 34.43 21.94
C SER A 364 12.17 35.69 21.12
N GLY A 365 11.19 36.58 21.21
CA GLY A 365 11.40 38.01 20.97
C GLY A 365 11.88 38.70 22.26
N THR A 366 11.87 40.03 22.25
CA THR A 366 12.26 40.84 23.42
C THR A 366 11.11 41.14 24.39
N THR A 367 9.87 40.83 24.01
CA THR A 367 8.69 41.05 24.86
C THR A 367 8.32 39.80 25.64
N ALA A 368 7.65 39.99 26.78
CA ALA A 368 6.94 38.89 27.43
C ALA A 368 5.96 38.23 26.44
N ASN A 369 5.77 36.92 26.56
CA ASN A 369 5.08 36.07 25.58
C ASN A 369 5.76 36.04 24.19
N GLY A 370 7.00 36.53 24.06
CA GLY A 370 7.80 36.41 22.85
C GLY A 370 8.24 34.96 22.63
N GLY A 371 8.10 34.46 21.40
CA GLY A 371 8.36 33.05 21.12
C GLY A 371 7.98 32.60 19.72
N TYR A 372 7.86 31.30 19.56
CA TYR A 372 7.49 30.67 18.30
C TYR A 372 6.51 29.51 18.57
N ARG A 373 5.67 29.20 17.58
CA ARG A 373 4.72 28.10 17.66
C ARG A 373 4.65 27.31 16.38
N PHE A 374 4.28 26.04 16.49
CA PHE A 374 3.79 25.21 15.41
C PHE A 374 2.36 24.77 15.70
N THR A 375 1.48 24.87 14.72
CA THR A 375 0.07 24.44 14.85
C THR A 375 -0.42 23.74 13.59
N ASP A 376 -1.36 22.82 13.75
CA ASP A 376 -1.99 22.02 12.69
C ASP A 376 -3.02 22.75 11.79
N THR A 377 -3.11 24.07 11.91
CA THR A 377 -4.28 24.86 11.49
C THR A 377 -4.57 24.95 9.99
N SER A 378 -3.71 24.42 9.11
CA SER A 378 -3.96 24.41 7.65
C SER A 378 -4.51 23.10 7.11
N ASN A 379 -4.41 22.00 7.86
CA ASN A 379 -4.90 20.71 7.40
C ASN A 379 -6.32 20.47 7.93
N PRO A 380 -7.36 20.43 7.07
CA PRO A 380 -8.74 20.25 7.49
C PRO A 380 -9.00 18.91 8.20
N ILE A 381 -8.08 17.93 8.10
CA ILE A 381 -8.13 16.68 8.85
C ILE A 381 -7.87 16.88 10.34
N TYR A 382 -7.08 17.90 10.70
CA TYR A 382 -6.59 18.18 12.05
C TYR A 382 -7.19 19.45 12.67
N THR A 383 -7.88 20.30 11.88
CA THR A 383 -8.61 21.43 12.45
C THR A 383 -9.82 20.96 13.27
N GLY A 384 -9.69 21.03 14.59
CA GLY A 384 -10.77 20.69 15.52
C GLY A 384 -10.83 19.20 15.86
N LEU A 385 -9.67 18.64 16.21
CA LEU A 385 -9.54 17.34 16.85
C LEU A 385 -10.48 17.19 18.04
N ARG A 386 -10.90 15.95 18.28
CA ARG A 386 -11.75 15.56 19.40
C ARG A 386 -11.15 14.32 20.02
N SER A 387 -11.43 14.11 21.31
CA SER A 387 -11.04 12.88 22.00
C SER A 387 -11.60 11.67 21.26
N ARG A 388 -10.72 10.72 21.00
CA ARG A 388 -11.04 9.45 20.34
C ARG A 388 -9.97 8.44 20.71
N LYS A 389 -10.39 7.23 21.08
CA LYS A 389 -9.49 6.10 21.27
C LYS A 389 -8.53 5.93 20.07
N GLY A 390 -7.24 5.84 20.37
CA GLY A 390 -6.13 5.70 19.43
C GLY A 390 -5.52 7.03 18.98
N LEU A 391 -6.19 8.17 19.19
CA LEU A 391 -5.63 9.48 18.84
C LEU A 391 -4.33 9.69 19.59
N THR A 392 -3.23 9.85 18.86
CA THR A 392 -1.89 9.88 19.44
C THR A 392 -1.08 11.05 18.88
N PHE A 393 -0.31 11.69 19.76
CA PHE A 393 0.65 12.73 19.45
C PHE A 393 2.05 12.26 19.88
N PHE A 394 3.05 12.56 19.07
CA PHE A 394 4.44 12.27 19.36
C PHE A 394 5.33 13.46 19.00
N GLY A 395 6.36 13.72 19.81
CA GLY A 395 7.33 14.76 19.51
C GLY A 395 8.71 14.48 20.10
N ILE A 396 9.75 15.04 19.46
CA ILE A 396 11.14 14.94 19.90
C ILE A 396 11.70 16.35 20.01
N PHE A 397 12.18 16.71 21.21
CA PHE A 397 12.63 18.06 21.52
C PHE A 397 13.78 18.06 22.51
N LYS A 398 14.44 19.21 22.64
CA LYS A 398 15.48 19.44 23.66
C LYS A 398 15.39 20.85 24.23
N LEU A 399 15.71 20.98 25.51
CA LEU A 399 15.74 22.27 26.18
C LEU A 399 17.07 22.98 25.95
N MET A 400 16.99 24.27 25.61
CA MET A 400 18.18 25.14 25.56
C MET A 400 18.72 25.42 26.96
N SER A 401 19.96 25.91 27.08
CA SER A 401 20.58 26.14 28.38
C SER A 401 19.75 27.04 29.28
N ASN A 402 19.73 26.77 30.59
CA ASN A 402 19.10 27.66 31.57
C ASN A 402 19.81 29.02 31.72
N SER A 403 21.04 29.19 31.21
CA SER A 403 21.59 30.54 31.02
C SER A 403 20.80 31.35 29.99
N ASP A 404 20.12 30.66 29.08
CA ASP A 404 19.56 31.23 27.87
C ASP A 404 18.04 31.31 27.92
N ALA A 405 17.31 30.69 28.85
CA ALA A 405 15.83 30.77 28.89
C ALA A 405 15.18 30.36 30.25
N ARG A 406 15.57 31.00 31.37
CA ARG A 406 15.03 30.66 32.72
C ARG A 406 13.51 30.75 32.85
N ASP A 407 12.90 31.67 32.10
CA ASP A 407 11.48 32.01 32.19
C ASP A 407 10.67 31.38 31.04
N ARG A 408 11.16 30.28 30.48
CA ARG A 408 10.47 29.60 29.38
C ARG A 408 9.15 28.99 29.83
N GLN A 409 8.18 29.05 28.93
CA GLN A 409 6.90 28.38 29.02
C GLN A 409 6.67 27.67 27.69
N ILE A 410 6.76 26.34 27.74
CA ILE A 410 6.57 25.46 26.59
C ILE A 410 5.31 24.63 26.82
N ARG A 411 4.53 24.46 25.74
CA ARG A 411 3.46 23.45 25.69
C ARG A 411 3.57 22.68 24.40
N ILE A 412 3.52 21.36 24.49
CA ILE A 412 3.59 20.45 23.35
C ILE A 412 2.55 19.35 23.50
N GLY A 413 1.76 19.10 22.45
CA GLY A 413 0.73 18.06 22.46
C GLY A 413 -0.59 18.49 21.82
N PHE A 414 -1.70 17.98 22.36
CA PHE A 414 -3.06 18.31 21.94
C PHE A 414 -3.52 19.62 22.56
N HIS A 415 -3.13 20.73 21.96
CA HIS A 415 -3.68 22.06 22.23
C HIS A 415 -3.63 22.89 20.95
N SER A 416 -4.39 23.99 20.87
CA SER A 416 -4.23 25.00 19.81
C SER A 416 -3.84 26.38 20.32
N SER A 417 -3.21 26.44 21.51
CA SER A 417 -2.66 27.68 22.08
C SER A 417 -1.85 28.44 21.02
N THR A 418 -2.14 29.73 20.89
CA THR A 418 -1.43 30.64 19.98
C THR A 418 -0.58 31.66 20.73
N THR A 419 -0.61 31.61 22.06
CA THR A 419 0.09 32.47 23.02
C THR A 419 0.57 31.62 24.21
N SER A 420 1.21 32.28 25.19
CA SER A 420 1.61 31.71 26.49
C SER A 420 0.43 31.34 27.39
N THR A 421 -0.81 31.69 27.02
CA THR A 421 -2.00 31.28 27.76
C THR A 421 -2.44 29.88 27.32
N ALA A 422 -2.58 28.97 28.28
CA ALA A 422 -3.16 27.66 28.01
C ALA A 422 -4.61 27.79 27.52
N GLN A 423 -4.97 26.98 26.52
CA GLN A 423 -6.31 26.93 25.98
C GLN A 423 -7.30 26.22 26.89
N ALA A 424 -8.59 26.50 26.67
CA ALA A 424 -9.68 25.90 27.43
C ALA A 424 -9.71 24.38 27.40
N ASN A 425 -9.31 23.76 26.29
CA ASN A 425 -9.35 22.31 26.10
C ASN A 425 -8.01 21.80 25.56
N GLY A 426 -7.51 20.69 26.10
CA GLY A 426 -6.35 20.01 25.56
C GLY A 426 -5.71 19.02 26.52
N VAL A 427 -4.76 18.24 26.00
CA VAL A 427 -3.83 17.43 26.80
C VAL A 427 -2.42 17.65 26.27
N TYR A 428 -1.52 18.13 27.11
CA TYR A 428 -0.20 18.59 26.69
C TYR A 428 0.83 18.40 27.80
N LEU A 429 2.10 18.29 27.39
CA LEU A 429 3.22 18.49 28.31
C LEU A 429 3.44 20.00 28.47
N GLU A 430 3.46 20.49 29.69
CA GLU A 430 3.84 21.86 30.03
C GLU A 430 5.22 21.87 30.69
N ILE A 431 6.09 22.76 30.22
CA ILE A 431 7.42 22.96 30.79
C ILE A 431 7.55 24.42 31.23
N LEU A 432 7.76 24.63 32.53
CA LEU A 432 7.99 25.93 33.14
C LEU A 432 9.44 25.98 33.65
N GLY A 433 10.28 26.79 33.00
CA GLY A 433 11.72 26.69 33.20
C GLY A 433 12.23 25.32 32.75
N SER A 434 12.62 24.48 33.71
CA SER A 434 13.00 23.06 33.50
C SER A 434 11.98 22.07 34.06
N GLU A 435 10.92 22.53 34.73
CA GLU A 435 9.93 21.65 35.36
C GLU A 435 8.88 21.23 34.34
N ALA A 436 8.83 19.94 34.03
CA ALA A 436 7.91 19.36 33.08
C ALA A 436 6.79 18.59 33.78
N SER A 437 5.54 18.81 33.38
CA SER A 437 4.36 18.08 33.89
C SER A 437 3.32 17.92 32.79
N PHE A 438 2.59 16.79 32.79
CA PHE A 438 1.46 16.61 31.90
C PHE A 438 0.20 17.26 32.48
N LYS A 439 -0.53 17.92 31.60
CA LYS A 439 -1.78 18.63 31.92
C LYS A 439 -2.89 18.09 31.05
N ALA A 440 -4.06 17.89 31.65
CA ALA A 440 -5.31 17.71 30.91
C ALA A 440 -6.28 18.83 31.33
N ARG A 441 -6.84 19.52 30.35
CA ARG A 441 -7.66 20.70 30.59
C ARG A 441 -8.96 20.61 29.81
N ASP A 442 -10.06 20.92 30.48
CA ASP A 442 -11.41 20.79 29.93
C ASP A 442 -12.29 21.94 30.43
N LEU A 443 -12.77 22.81 29.51
CA LEU A 443 -13.47 24.06 29.84
C LEU A 443 -12.76 24.95 30.89
N ASN A 444 -11.43 25.06 30.78
CA ASN A 444 -10.57 25.81 31.71
C ASN A 444 -10.37 25.18 33.10
N VAL A 445 -10.90 23.99 33.35
CA VAL A 445 -10.57 23.21 34.55
C VAL A 445 -9.40 22.29 34.22
N GLU A 446 -8.34 22.31 35.02
CA GLU A 446 -7.09 21.61 34.74
C GLU A 446 -6.83 20.49 35.76
N SER A 447 -6.35 19.34 35.30
CA SER A 447 -5.64 18.35 36.12
C SER A 447 -4.16 18.35 35.73
N SER A 448 -3.29 18.11 36.70
CA SER A 448 -1.83 18.13 36.53
C SER A 448 -1.22 16.87 37.10
N SER A 449 -0.24 16.30 36.41
CA SER A 449 0.66 15.31 37.01
C SER A 449 1.62 15.96 38.01
N ALA A 450 2.40 15.12 38.71
CA ALA A 450 3.64 15.56 39.34
C ALA A 450 4.62 16.11 38.27
N SER A 451 5.53 17.00 38.69
CA SER A 451 6.59 17.52 37.81
C SER A 451 7.86 16.69 37.90
N VAL A 452 8.65 16.74 36.83
CA VAL A 452 10.03 16.25 36.77
C VAL A 452 10.93 17.37 36.24
N THR A 453 12.11 17.51 36.83
CA THR A 453 13.12 18.47 36.34
C THR A 453 13.85 17.87 35.15
N LEU A 454 13.76 18.54 34.00
CA LEU A 454 14.49 18.17 32.79
C LEU A 454 15.89 18.78 32.78
N SER A 455 16.85 18.04 32.25
CA SER A 455 18.15 18.59 31.88
C SER A 455 18.00 19.66 30.80
N SER A 456 18.88 20.65 30.86
CA SER A 456 18.85 21.81 29.97
C SER A 456 20.28 22.25 29.70
N ASN A 457 21.11 21.39 29.10
CA ASN A 457 22.51 21.69 28.85
C ASN A 457 22.76 22.33 27.47
N GLY A 458 21.70 22.66 26.73
CA GLY A 458 21.79 23.34 25.43
C GLY A 458 22.12 22.41 24.26
N ILE A 459 22.03 22.95 23.04
CA ILE A 459 22.10 22.16 21.79
C ILE A 459 23.39 21.34 21.64
N SER A 460 24.50 21.82 22.20
CA SER A 460 25.85 21.23 22.08
C SER A 460 26.16 20.09 23.06
N SER A 461 25.25 19.78 23.97
CA SER A 461 25.49 18.80 25.04
C SER A 461 24.83 17.47 24.72
N PRO A 462 25.58 16.36 24.65
CA PRO A 462 24.99 15.08 24.27
C PRO A 462 23.97 14.54 25.26
N GLY A 463 22.97 13.83 24.76
CA GLY A 463 22.07 12.99 25.56
C GLY A 463 20.93 13.70 26.30
N ASP A 464 20.54 14.90 25.84
CA ASP A 464 19.51 15.75 26.46
C ASP A 464 18.20 15.82 25.65
N ASP A 465 18.00 14.91 24.71
CA ASP A 465 16.78 14.86 23.90
C ASP A 465 15.67 14.14 24.67
N TYR A 466 14.45 14.63 24.48
CA TYR A 466 13.26 14.08 25.11
C TYR A 466 12.22 13.70 24.07
N LYS A 467 11.60 12.54 24.27
CA LYS A 467 10.51 12.02 23.47
C LYS A 467 9.22 12.12 24.27
N VAL A 468 8.24 12.85 23.75
CA VAL A 468 6.91 12.98 24.36
C VAL A 468 5.90 12.17 23.58
N LEU A 469 5.10 11.37 24.28
CA LEU A 469 3.97 10.62 23.74
C LEU A 469 2.70 10.98 24.51
N ILE A 470 1.61 11.27 23.80
CA ILE A 470 0.27 11.47 24.38
C ILE A 470 -0.71 10.62 23.58
N GLU A 471 -1.33 9.62 24.21
CA GLU A 471 -2.23 8.65 23.59
C GLU A 471 -3.58 8.62 24.30
N TYR A 472 -4.66 8.87 23.57
CA TYR A 472 -6.01 8.57 24.04
C TYR A 472 -6.24 7.06 24.02
N ILE A 473 -6.06 6.41 25.17
CA ILE A 473 -6.32 4.95 25.30
C ILE A 473 -7.82 4.64 25.34
N ASP A 474 -8.64 5.63 25.71
CA ASP A 474 -10.09 5.69 25.48
C ASP A 474 -10.53 7.14 25.23
N ASN A 475 -11.81 7.39 24.98
CA ASN A 475 -12.39 8.73 24.75
C ASN A 475 -12.33 9.64 26.00
N TYR A 476 -12.09 9.07 27.18
CA TYR A 476 -12.11 9.75 28.48
C TYR A 476 -10.78 9.62 29.24
N GLU A 477 -9.81 8.93 28.66
CA GLU A 477 -8.59 8.53 29.34
C GLU A 477 -7.38 8.68 28.41
N VAL A 478 -6.35 9.37 28.90
CA VAL A 478 -5.15 9.68 28.14
C VAL A 478 -3.91 9.23 28.89
N ARG A 479 -3.09 8.41 28.24
CA ARG A 479 -1.77 8.04 28.73
C ARG A 479 -0.72 8.98 28.14
N CYS A 480 0.12 9.52 29.00
CA CYS A 480 1.16 10.46 28.65
C CYS A 480 2.51 9.94 29.13
N LYS A 481 3.51 9.92 28.24
CA LYS A 481 4.87 9.48 28.57
C LYS A 481 5.90 10.49 28.12
N LEU A 482 6.91 10.68 28.95
CA LEU A 482 8.12 11.43 28.63
C LEU A 482 9.31 10.50 28.86
N ILE A 483 10.13 10.35 27.81
CA ILE A 483 11.29 9.46 27.80
C ILE A 483 12.52 10.31 27.47
N ASP A 484 13.63 10.08 28.15
CA ASP A 484 14.90 10.73 27.85
C ASP A 484 15.63 10.08 26.67
N TYR A 485 16.79 10.63 26.32
CA TYR A 485 17.63 10.15 25.21
C TYR A 485 18.04 8.68 25.36
N PHE A 486 18.24 8.22 26.60
CA PHE A 486 18.68 6.87 26.91
C PHE A 486 17.53 5.86 26.94
N GLY A 487 16.31 6.29 26.60
CA GLY A 487 15.12 5.43 26.63
C GLY A 487 14.54 5.26 28.04
N VAL A 488 14.99 6.04 29.03
CA VAL A 488 14.45 5.98 30.38
C VAL A 488 13.17 6.80 30.46
N VAL A 489 12.11 6.16 30.94
CA VAL A 489 10.83 6.83 31.19
C VAL A 489 10.97 7.74 32.41
N VAL A 490 10.97 9.05 32.20
CA VAL A 490 11.09 10.06 33.26
C VAL A 490 9.72 10.49 33.81
N LEU A 491 8.65 10.31 33.04
CA LEU A 491 7.27 10.54 33.47
C LEU A 491 6.31 9.61 32.71
N ASP A 492 5.46 8.85 33.41
CA ASP A 492 4.37 8.03 32.84
C ASP A 492 3.10 8.27 33.67
N VAL A 493 2.11 8.89 33.05
CA VAL A 493 0.91 9.37 33.74
C VAL A 493 -0.31 8.98 32.93
N THR A 494 -1.39 8.62 33.61
CA THR A 494 -2.70 8.44 32.99
C THR A 494 -3.68 9.46 33.56
N HIS A 495 -4.19 10.35 32.71
CA HIS A 495 -5.22 11.32 33.07
C HIS A 495 -6.60 10.72 32.80
N THR A 496 -7.44 10.68 33.84
CA THR A 496 -8.87 10.33 33.78
C THR A 496 -9.77 11.50 34.18
N THR A 497 -9.19 12.62 34.62
CA THR A 497 -9.90 13.83 35.07
C THR A 497 -9.52 15.01 34.19
N ASN A 498 -10.50 15.87 33.90
CA ASN A 498 -10.35 17.06 33.04
C ASN A 498 -9.77 16.74 31.65
N VAL A 499 -9.99 15.52 31.15
CA VAL A 499 -9.75 15.16 29.76
C VAL A 499 -10.87 15.76 28.91
N PRO A 500 -10.58 16.44 27.79
CA PRO A 500 -11.62 16.94 26.88
C PRO A 500 -12.59 15.85 26.41
N VAL A 501 -13.90 16.04 26.62
CA VAL A 501 -14.95 15.08 26.26
C VAL A 501 -16.10 15.73 25.48
N ASN A 502 -17.05 14.93 24.96
CA ASN A 502 -18.33 15.40 24.39
C ASN A 502 -18.21 16.34 23.18
N GLY A 503 -17.32 16.02 22.24
CA GLY A 503 -17.18 16.81 21.01
C GLY A 503 -16.50 18.17 21.17
N ARG A 504 -15.91 18.42 22.36
CA ARG A 504 -15.00 19.55 22.59
C ARG A 504 -13.82 19.44 21.63
N ARG A 505 -13.49 20.57 21.02
CA ARG A 505 -12.45 20.67 20.00
C ARG A 505 -11.17 21.23 20.59
N PHE A 506 -10.06 20.66 20.16
CA PHE A 506 -8.70 21.15 20.38
C PHE A 506 -7.92 21.00 19.07
N GLY A 507 -6.72 21.57 19.00
CA GLY A 507 -5.78 21.26 17.91
C GLY A 507 -4.61 20.44 18.43
N CYS A 508 -3.54 20.37 17.65
CA CYS A 508 -2.25 19.88 18.09
C CYS A 508 -1.13 20.84 17.68
N GLY A 509 -0.08 20.87 18.48
CA GLY A 509 0.99 21.81 18.23
C GLY A 509 2.04 21.89 19.34
N LEU A 510 2.81 22.96 19.21
CA LEU A 510 3.86 23.38 20.12
C LEU A 510 3.80 24.90 20.26
N THR A 511 3.86 25.41 21.49
CA THR A 511 4.13 26.83 21.76
C THR A 511 5.34 26.93 22.68
N ALA A 512 6.35 27.71 22.28
CA ALA A 512 7.54 27.97 23.07
C ALA A 512 7.67 29.48 23.26
N THR A 513 7.51 29.96 24.50
CA THR A 513 7.50 31.40 24.83
C THR A 513 8.32 31.68 26.09
N ILE A 514 8.59 32.96 26.36
CA ILE A 514 9.13 33.42 27.66
C ILE A 514 8.08 34.23 28.42
N THR A 515 8.10 34.18 29.76
CA THR A 515 7.14 34.93 30.60
C THR A 515 7.63 36.35 30.93
N THR A 516 8.94 36.58 30.95
CA THR A 516 9.55 37.88 31.25
C THR A 516 10.12 38.53 29.98
N ALA A 517 9.95 39.84 29.81
CA ALA A 517 10.57 40.58 28.71
C ALA A 517 12.10 40.65 28.89
N GLY A 518 12.87 40.62 27.80
CA GLY A 518 14.33 40.52 27.89
C GLY A 518 15.04 40.55 26.54
N ALA A 519 16.27 40.04 26.50
CA ALA A 519 16.98 39.82 25.24
C ALA A 519 16.32 38.68 24.44
N ASN A 520 16.77 38.45 23.20
CA ASN A 520 16.36 37.25 22.48
C ASN A 520 17.04 36.03 23.09
N HIS A 521 16.25 34.99 23.33
CA HIS A 521 16.63 33.81 24.07
C HIS A 521 16.30 32.56 23.24
N GLN A 522 17.22 31.60 23.17
CA GLN A 522 16.93 30.29 22.58
C GLN A 522 16.15 29.49 23.62
N ILE A 523 14.94 29.04 23.28
CA ILE A 523 14.00 28.42 24.23
C ILE A 523 14.12 26.90 24.22
N MET A 524 14.04 26.31 23.04
CA MET A 524 14.10 24.86 22.84
C MET A 524 14.51 24.55 21.40
N THR A 525 14.88 23.31 21.14
CA THR A 525 14.88 22.76 19.79
C THR A 525 13.73 21.78 19.61
N ILE A 526 13.24 21.67 18.38
CA ILE A 526 12.26 20.66 17.96
C ILE A 526 12.78 19.98 16.70
N ASP A 527 12.75 18.65 16.72
CA ASP A 527 13.23 17.78 15.64
C ASP A 527 12.06 17.13 14.92
N TYR A 528 11.16 16.52 15.68
CA TYR A 528 10.07 15.76 15.12
C TYR A 528 8.76 16.10 15.82
N MET A 529 7.69 16.22 15.04
CA MET A 529 6.32 16.22 15.55
C MET A 529 5.44 15.34 14.67
N GLY A 530 4.59 14.53 15.29
CA GLY A 530 3.69 13.63 14.60
C GLY A 530 2.34 13.53 15.30
N ILE A 531 1.31 13.30 14.50
CA ILE A 531 -0.05 13.06 14.95
C ILE A 531 -0.74 12.02 14.06
N GLY A 532 -1.60 11.20 14.65
CA GLY A 532 -2.54 10.41 13.88
C GLY A 532 -3.66 9.85 14.73
N ARG A 533 -4.67 9.30 14.05
CA ARG A 533 -5.91 8.80 14.66
C ARG A 533 -5.76 7.45 15.35
N GLU A 534 -4.64 6.78 15.13
CA GLU A 534 -4.28 5.50 15.75
C GLU A 534 -2.77 5.47 15.96
N LYS A 535 -2.32 4.97 17.12
CA LYS A 535 -0.90 4.84 17.43
C LYS A 535 -0.21 3.91 16.42
N PRO A 536 0.84 4.34 15.72
CA PRO A 536 1.58 3.51 14.78
C PRO A 536 2.46 2.52 15.54
N ASN A 537 2.70 1.35 14.93
CA ASN A 537 3.39 0.28 15.63
C ASN A 537 4.83 0.59 16.06
N PHE A 538 5.51 1.53 15.39
CA PHE A 538 6.85 1.97 15.82
C PHE A 538 6.83 2.73 17.15
N LEU A 539 5.66 3.14 17.63
CA LEU A 539 5.46 3.72 18.96
C LEU A 539 4.92 2.70 19.97
N ASN A 540 4.86 1.39 19.64
CA ASN A 540 4.40 0.37 20.59
C ASN A 540 5.42 0.11 21.70
N GLU A 541 6.69 0.38 21.45
CA GLU A 541 7.77 0.29 22.45
C GLU A 541 7.72 1.44 23.47
N PHE A 542 6.86 2.45 23.24
CA PHE A 542 6.72 3.60 24.13
C PHE A 542 5.82 3.34 25.34
#